data_AF-A0A831XWM6-F1
#
_entry.id   AF-A0A831XWM6-F1
#
_cell.length_a   1.000
_cell.length_b   1.000
_cell.length_c   1.000
_cell.angle_alpha   90.00
_cell.angle_beta   90.00
_cell.angle_gamma   90.00
#
_symmetry.space_group_name_H-M   'P 1'
#
loop_
_entity.id
_entity.type
_entity.pdbx_description
1 polymer ?
#
loop_
_entity_poly.entity_id
_entity_poly.type
_entity_poly.pdbx_seq_one_letter_code
_entity_poly.pdbx_strand_id
1 'polypeptide(L)'
;FKKSGVQMEELEVKLFGGAEMITNGGKKAQVIQVGRMNVEMAMKKLKGLGLELKSYDIGGTLGRRLFFDTSSGEVWVKRLAGGSVSLFEKKDIHKQTLMQLDG
;
A
#
# COMPACT_ATOMS: atom_id res chain seq x y z
N PHE A 1 -16.97 2.18 10.07
CA PHE A 1 -17.97 1.86 9.02
C PHE A 1 -19.17 1.12 9.57
N LYS A 2 -19.08 -0.14 10.04
CA LYS A 2 -20.25 -0.88 10.59
C LYS A 2 -21.03 -0.15 11.70
N LYS A 3 -20.32 0.47 12.66
CA LYS A 3 -20.96 1.28 13.74
C LYS A 3 -21.68 2.54 13.22
N SER A 4 -21.36 2.97 12.01
CA SER A 4 -21.95 4.13 11.33
C SER A 4 -23.04 3.71 10.34
N GLY A 5 -23.44 2.42 10.33
CA GLY A 5 -24.46 1.89 9.40
C GLY A 5 -23.99 1.64 7.97
N VAL A 6 -22.69 1.83 7.67
CA VAL A 6 -22.14 1.60 6.33
C VAL A 6 -22.01 0.11 6.06
N GLN A 7 -22.59 -0.33 4.95
CA GLN A 7 -22.57 -1.71 4.48
C GLN A 7 -21.20 -2.03 3.88
N MET A 8 -20.78 -3.30 3.94
CA MET A 8 -19.44 -3.69 3.47
C MET A 8 -19.30 -3.50 1.96
N GLU A 9 -20.38 -3.68 1.23
CA GLU A 9 -20.47 -3.54 -0.23
C GLU A 9 -20.32 -2.07 -0.68
N GLU A 10 -20.51 -1.11 0.24
CA GLU A 10 -20.32 0.32 0.00
C GLU A 10 -18.87 0.76 0.23
N LEU A 11 -18.00 -0.13 0.70
CA LEU A 11 -16.61 0.20 1.00
C LEU A 11 -15.72 0.09 -0.24
N GLU A 12 -15.08 1.19 -0.57
CA GLU A 12 -13.95 1.20 -1.48
C GLU A 12 -12.64 0.97 -0.70
N VAL A 13 -11.92 -0.10 -1.03
CA VAL A 13 -10.67 -0.45 -0.34
C VAL A 13 -9.46 -0.19 -1.24
N LYS A 14 -8.47 0.53 -0.71
CA LYS A 14 -7.18 0.78 -1.36
C LYS A 14 -6.04 0.49 -0.40
N LEU A 15 -4.98 -0.17 -0.86
CA LEU A 15 -3.86 -0.58 0.00
C LEU A 15 -2.52 -0.04 -0.52
N PHE A 16 -1.82 0.72 0.31
CA PHE A 16 -0.55 1.35 -0.05
C PHE A 16 0.51 1.11 1.03
N GLY A 17 1.79 0.99 0.63
CA GLY A 17 2.91 0.93 1.56
C GLY A 17 3.63 -0.42 1.58
N GLY A 18 4.09 -0.86 2.76
CA GLY A 18 4.81 -2.13 2.89
C GLY A 18 6.18 -2.17 2.23
N ALA A 19 6.84 -1.02 2.08
CA ALA A 19 8.20 -0.97 1.55
C ALA A 19 9.21 -1.57 2.54
N GLU A 20 10.21 -2.28 2.00
CA GLU A 20 11.34 -2.80 2.75
C GLU A 20 12.57 -1.94 2.44
N MET A 21 12.80 -0.94 3.29
CA MET A 21 13.94 -0.05 3.18
C MET A 21 15.17 -0.75 3.78
N ILE A 22 16.20 -0.98 2.96
CA ILE A 22 17.49 -1.47 3.44
C ILE A 22 18.18 -0.31 4.17
N THR A 23 18.31 -0.42 5.49
CA THR A 23 19.10 0.53 6.27
C THR A 23 20.56 0.08 6.26
N ASN A 24 21.42 0.85 5.60
CA ASN A 24 22.87 0.63 5.62
C ASN A 24 23.43 0.97 7.01
N GLY A 25 23.29 0.07 7.98
CA GLY A 25 23.92 0.12 9.29
C GLY A 25 24.57 -1.24 9.57
N GLY A 26 25.90 -1.26 9.67
CA GLY A 26 26.71 -2.48 9.65
C GLY A 26 26.34 -3.58 10.66
N LYS A 27 26.74 -4.81 10.31
CA LYS A 27 26.59 -6.09 11.01
C LYS A 27 25.15 -6.61 11.11
N LYS A 28 24.81 -7.54 10.19
CA LYS A 28 23.58 -8.33 10.18
C LYS A 28 22.35 -7.49 10.52
N ALA A 29 22.03 -6.53 9.66
CA ALA A 29 20.66 -6.02 9.61
C ALA A 29 19.79 -7.24 9.30
N GLN A 30 19.18 -7.83 10.33
CA GLN A 30 18.04 -8.70 10.13
C GLN A 30 17.07 -7.83 9.34
N VAL A 31 16.84 -8.18 8.07
CA VAL A 31 15.84 -7.52 7.25
C VAL A 31 14.53 -7.86 7.93
N ILE A 32 14.11 -7.04 8.89
CA ILE A 32 12.81 -7.22 9.51
C ILE A 32 11.83 -6.80 8.43
N GLN A 33 11.23 -7.80 7.79
CA GLN A 33 10.26 -7.69 6.69
C GLN A 33 8.91 -7.14 7.20
N VAL A 34 8.91 -6.16 8.10
CA VAL A 34 7.70 -5.57 8.71
C VAL A 34 6.78 -5.03 7.61
N GLY A 35 7.37 -4.46 6.55
CA GLY A 35 6.63 -3.98 5.38
C GLY A 35 5.81 -5.09 4.73
N ARG A 36 6.44 -6.21 4.36
CA ARG A 36 5.77 -7.39 3.80
C ARG A 36 4.76 -8.00 4.77
N MET A 37 5.13 -8.19 6.03
CA MET A 37 4.24 -8.77 7.05
C MET A 37 2.95 -7.94 7.24
N ASN A 38 3.05 -6.61 7.21
CA ASN A 38 1.89 -5.72 7.30
C ASN A 38 0.98 -5.88 6.08
N VAL A 39 1.55 -5.99 4.87
CA VAL A 39 0.80 -6.20 3.64
C VAL A 39 0.10 -7.56 3.67
N GLU A 40 0.80 -8.64 4.02
CA GLU A 40 0.24 -9.99 4.13
C GLU A 40 -0.91 -10.03 5.14
N MET A 41 -0.73 -9.40 6.32
CA MET A 41 -1.76 -9.33 7.34
C MET A 41 -2.98 -8.55 6.85
N ALA A 42 -2.78 -7.38 6.23
CA ALA A 42 -3.87 -6.56 5.68
C ALA A 42 -4.66 -7.34 4.62
N MET A 43 -3.97 -7.96 3.66
CA MET A 43 -4.59 -8.81 2.63
C MET A 43 -5.39 -9.96 3.23
N LYS A 44 -4.82 -10.67 4.22
CA LYS A 44 -5.52 -11.77 4.91
C LYS A 44 -6.79 -11.28 5.60
N LYS A 45 -6.77 -10.10 6.22
CA LYS A 45 -7.96 -9.55 6.89
C LYS A 45 -9.02 -9.05 5.91
N LEU A 46 -8.63 -8.37 4.84
CA LEU A 46 -9.55 -7.94 3.80
C LEU A 46 -10.26 -9.13 3.15
N LYS A 47 -9.51 -10.17 2.79
CA LYS A 47 -10.08 -11.43 2.27
C LYS A 47 -11.05 -12.07 3.27
N GLY A 48 -10.70 -12.13 4.56
CA GLY A 48 -11.57 -12.67 5.60
C GLY A 48 -12.85 -11.87 5.83
N LEU A 49 -12.90 -10.61 5.38
CA LEU A 49 -14.06 -9.74 5.42
C LEU A 49 -14.85 -9.72 4.10
N GLY A 50 -14.40 -10.46 3.08
CA GLY A 50 -15.00 -10.43 1.74
C GLY A 50 -14.77 -9.12 0.97
N LEU A 51 -13.76 -8.34 1.36
CA LEU A 51 -13.45 -7.05 0.74
C LEU A 51 -12.38 -7.20 -0.34
N GLU A 52 -12.64 -6.64 -1.51
CA GLU A 52 -11.70 -6.60 -2.63
C GLU A 52 -10.99 -5.25 -2.74
N LEU A 53 -9.72 -5.27 -3.16
CA LEU A 53 -8.95 -4.06 -3.38
C LEU A 53 -9.31 -3.43 -4.73
N LYS A 54 -9.80 -2.21 -4.71
CA LYS A 54 -10.00 -1.41 -5.93
C LYS A 54 -8.68 -0.89 -6.50
N SER A 55 -7.70 -0.60 -5.65
CA SER A 55 -6.35 -0.23 -6.07
C SER A 55 -5.30 -0.58 -5.01
N TYR A 56 -4.05 -0.75 -5.44
CA TYR A 56 -2.93 -0.98 -4.53
C TYR A 56 -1.59 -0.51 -5.08
N ASP A 57 -0.70 -0.05 -4.19
CA ASP A 57 0.74 0.13 -4.45
C ASP A 57 1.50 -0.32 -3.19
N ILE A 58 1.87 -1.61 -3.17
CA ILE A 58 2.47 -2.32 -2.03
C ILE A 58 3.90 -2.79 -2.33
N GLY A 59 4.69 -3.08 -1.29
CA GLY A 59 6.05 -3.61 -1.43
C GLY A 59 7.09 -2.56 -1.84
N GLY A 60 8.13 -2.97 -2.57
CA GLY A 60 9.20 -2.11 -3.06
C GLY A 60 10.21 -1.68 -1.99
N THR A 61 11.22 -0.91 -2.39
CA THR A 61 12.36 -0.53 -1.53
C THR A 61 12.32 0.93 -1.06
N LEU A 62 11.34 1.70 -1.54
CA LEU A 62 11.22 3.14 -1.26
C LEU A 62 9.95 3.42 -0.45
N GLY A 63 10.08 4.33 0.53
CA GLY A 63 8.92 4.93 1.18
C GLY A 63 8.00 5.64 0.18
N ARG A 64 6.76 5.87 0.57
CA ARG A 64 5.74 6.56 -0.24
C ARG A 64 5.08 7.66 0.57
N ARG A 65 4.77 8.79 -0.07
CA ARG A 65 3.86 9.81 0.44
C ARG A 65 2.56 9.75 -0.35
N LEU A 66 1.44 9.78 0.36
CA LEU A 66 0.11 9.78 -0.24
C LEU A 66 -0.51 11.18 -0.12
N PHE A 67 -1.20 11.59 -1.18
CA PHE A 67 -2.25 12.60 -1.10
C PHE A 67 -3.57 11.88 -1.35
N PHE A 68 -4.52 12.00 -0.43
CA PHE A 68 -5.81 11.33 -0.49
C PHE A 68 -6.91 12.37 -0.44
N ASP A 69 -7.66 12.47 -1.54
CA ASP A 69 -8.87 13.29 -1.58
C ASP A 69 -10.04 12.45 -1.08
N THR A 70 -10.51 12.78 0.12
CA THR A 70 -11.61 12.06 0.77
C THR A 70 -12.97 12.32 0.12
N SER A 71 -13.10 13.38 -0.69
CA SER A 71 -14.37 13.71 -1.35
C SER A 71 -14.60 12.86 -2.60
N SER A 72 -13.54 12.56 -3.34
CA SER A 72 -13.59 11.77 -4.58
C SER A 72 -13.11 10.33 -4.40
N GLY A 73 -12.37 10.06 -3.33
CA GLY A 73 -11.68 8.79 -3.12
C GLY A 73 -10.29 8.76 -3.77
N GLU A 74 -9.88 9.77 -4.54
CA GLU A 74 -8.67 9.72 -5.37
C GLU A 74 -7.38 9.69 -4.54
N VAL A 75 -6.41 8.88 -4.98
CA VAL A 75 -5.11 8.75 -4.32
C VAL A 75 -3.97 9.02 -5.27
N TRP A 76 -3.07 9.90 -4.86
CA TRP A 76 -1.82 10.15 -5.54
C TRP A 76 -0.64 9.68 -4.71
N VAL A 77 0.31 9.01 -5.35
CA VAL A 77 1.47 8.40 -4.72
C VAL A 77 2.75 9.08 -5.20
N LYS A 78 3.58 9.52 -4.26
CA LYS A 78 4.95 9.99 -4.52
C LYS A 78 5.95 9.06 -3.85
N ARG A 79 6.85 8.45 -4.62
CA ARG A 79 7.94 7.62 -4.08
C ARG A 79 9.07 8.50 -3.56
N LEU A 80 9.58 8.15 -2.39
CA LEU A 80 10.64 8.88 -1.68
C LEU A 80 12.00 8.37 -2.16
N ALA A 81 12.42 8.78 -3.35
CA ALA A 81 13.79 8.58 -3.82
C ALA A 81 14.65 9.78 -3.39
N GLY A 82 15.87 9.52 -2.88
CA GLY A 82 16.82 10.60 -2.59
C GLY A 82 17.31 11.25 -3.87
N GLY A 83 17.33 12.59 -3.92
CA GLY A 83 18.03 13.37 -4.96
C GLY A 83 17.20 13.85 -6.16
N SER A 84 15.98 13.37 -6.37
CA SER A 84 15.16 13.77 -7.54
C SER A 84 13.75 14.20 -7.13
N VAL A 85 13.25 15.28 -7.75
CA VAL A 85 11.84 15.69 -7.64
C VAL A 85 10.98 14.64 -8.36
N SER A 86 10.42 13.70 -7.60
CA SER A 86 9.36 12.83 -8.11
C SER A 86 8.02 13.58 -8.06
N LEU A 87 7.26 13.49 -9.15
CA LEU A 87 5.87 13.96 -9.21
C LEU A 87 4.96 12.91 -8.57
N PHE A 88 3.79 13.36 -8.14
CA PHE A 88 2.73 12.49 -7.67
C PHE A 88 2.10 11.74 -8.84
N GLU A 89 2.02 10.41 -8.75
CA GLU A 89 1.31 9.56 -9.70
C GLU A 89 -0.11 9.29 -9.20
N LYS A 90 -1.13 9.60 -10.01
CA LYS A 90 -2.53 9.25 -9.71
C LYS A 90 -2.73 7.72 -9.80
N LYS A 91 -3.32 7.11 -8.78
CA LYS A 91 -3.58 5.66 -8.69
C LYS A 91 -5.08 5.38 -8.55
N ASP A 92 -5.85 5.61 -9.62
CA ASP A 92 -7.30 5.34 -9.66
C ASP A 92 -7.77 4.52 -10.87
N ILE A 93 -6.85 3.96 -11.64
CA ILE A 93 -7.17 3.14 -12.81
C ILE A 93 -6.70 1.73 -12.53
N HIS A 94 -7.60 0.75 -12.70
CA HIS A 94 -7.36 -0.70 -12.76
C HIS A 94 -5.94 -1.03 -13.26
N LYS A 95 -4.98 -1.06 -12.34
CA LYS A 95 -3.61 -1.47 -12.65
C LYS A 95 -3.23 -2.50 -11.61
N GLN A 96 -3.52 -3.74 -11.99
CA GLN A 96 -2.79 -4.89 -11.47
C GLN A 96 -1.31 -4.61 -11.69
N THR A 97 -0.61 -4.21 -10.63
CA THR A 97 0.85 -4.31 -10.64
C THR A 97 1.13 -5.70 -10.11
N LEU A 98 1.44 -6.62 -11.03
CA LEU A 98 1.74 -8.05 -10.79
C LEU A 98 2.17 -8.33 -9.34
N MET A 99 1.35 -9.13 -8.64
CA MET A 99 1.75 -9.75 -7.38
C MET A 99 2.84 -10.79 -7.69
N GLN A 100 4.11 -10.37 -7.72
CA GLN A 100 5.20 -11.30 -7.44
C GLN A 100 5.38 -11.37 -5.93
N LEU A 101 4.62 -12.28 -5.31
CA LEU A 101 5.01 -12.87 -4.05
C LEU A 101 5.83 -14.12 -4.40
N ASP A 102 7.03 -13.92 -4.96
CA ASP A 102 7.98 -15.00 -5.17
C ASP A 102 8.70 -15.27 -3.83
N GLY A 103 8.57 -16.51 -3.33
CA GLY A 103 9.33 -17.07 -2.20
C GLY A 103 8.59 -17.17 -0.88
#